data_AF-A0A7N2MCW1-F1
#
_entry.id   AF-A0A7N2MCW1-F1
#
_cell.length_a   1.000
_cell.length_b   1.000
_cell.length_c   1.000
_cell.angle_alpha   90.00
_cell.angle_beta   90.00
_cell.angle_gamma   90.00
#
_symmetry.space_group_name_H-M   'P 1'
#
loop_
_entity.id
_entity.type
_entity.pdbx_description
1 polymer ?
#
loop_
_entity_poly.entity_id
_entity_poly.type
_entity_poly.pdbx_seq_one_letter_code
_entity_poly.pdbx_strand_id
1 'polypeptide(L)' 'MSLVTCWADILVENNVVNSGMPFDPHARTALAFVTLRDDGEREFMFYCNPSADMLLHEDEIDANLIKKHSGKGINEK' A
#
# COMPACT_ATOMS: atom_id res chain seq x y z
N MET A 1 -3.81 2.62 19.65
CA MET A 1 -4.00 2.95 18.22
C MET A 1 -2.61 3.03 17.63
N SER A 2 -2.20 2.05 16.83
CA SER A 2 -0.84 2.00 16.25
C SER A 2 -0.83 2.78 14.93
N LEU A 3 0.28 3.43 14.57
CA LEU A 3 0.42 4.16 13.29
C LEU A 3 0.05 3.30 12.07
N VAL A 4 0.25 1.99 12.15
CA VAL A 4 -0.02 1.02 11.09
C VAL A 4 -1.52 0.77 10.86
N THR A 5 -2.37 0.88 11.90
CA THR A 5 -3.83 0.68 11.72
C THR A 5 -4.47 1.86 10.98
N CYS A 6 -3.91 3.06 11.13
CA CYS A 6 -4.43 4.28 10.52
C CYS A 6 -4.54 4.17 8.98
N TRP A 7 -3.56 3.56 8.31
CA TRP A 7 -3.61 3.41 6.85
C TRP A 7 -4.71 2.45 6.39
N ALA A 8 -4.85 1.31 7.06
CA ALA A 8 -5.90 0.35 6.73
C ALA A 8 -7.30 0.94 6.96
N ASP A 9 -7.45 1.76 8.00
CA ASP A 9 -8.70 2.47 8.31
C ASP A 9 -9.03 3.52 7.24
N ILE A 10 -8.06 4.35 6.82
CA ILE A 10 -8.24 5.35 5.75
C ILE A 10 -8.69 4.71 4.43
N LEU A 11 -8.17 3.53 4.08
CA LEU A 11 -8.61 2.80 2.89
C LEU A 11 -10.11 2.45 2.99
N VAL A 12 -10.55 1.93 4.14
CA VAL A 12 -11.96 1.59 4.36
C VAL A 12 -12.85 2.84 4.35
N GLU A 13 -12.42 3.92 4.98
CA GLU A 13 -13.12 5.22 4.95
C GLU A 13 -13.35 5.73 3.52
N ASN A 14 -12.42 5.44 2.62
CA ASN A 14 -12.49 5.81 1.20
C ASN A 14 -13.10 4.72 0.30
N ASN A 15 -13.77 3.72 0.89
CA ASN A 15 -14.42 2.60 0.19
C ASN A 15 -13.45 1.72 -0.62
N VAL A 16 -12.18 1.68 -0.23
CA VAL A 16 -11.18 0.77 -0.79
C VAL A 16 -11.17 -0.53 0.03
N VAL A 17 -11.33 -1.66 -0.66
CA VAL A 17 -11.24 -2.99 -0.04
C VAL A 17 -9.79 -3.25 0.36
N ASN A 18 -9.53 -3.43 1.66
CA ASN A 18 -8.18 -3.65 2.20
C ASN A 18 -7.86 -5.13 2.51
N SER A 19 -8.74 -6.07 2.13
CA SER A 19 -8.53 -7.51 2.41
C SER A 19 -7.30 -8.11 1.72
N GLY A 20 -6.73 -7.42 0.74
CA GLY A 20 -5.47 -7.77 0.07
C GLY A 20 -4.24 -7.06 0.64
N MET A 21 -4.32 -6.48 1.84
CA MET A 21 -3.22 -5.78 2.51
C MET A 21 -2.76 -6.61 3.74
N PRO A 22 -1.84 -7.56 3.56
CA PRO A 22 -1.26 -8.30 4.69
C PRO A 22 -0.41 -7.37 5.57
N PHE A 23 -0.31 -7.71 6.86
CA PHE A 23 0.55 -7.02 7.81
C PHE A 23 1.79 -7.86 8.11
N ASP A 24 2.96 -7.28 7.87
CA ASP A 24 4.23 -7.89 8.25
C ASP A 24 4.53 -7.58 9.75
N PRO A 25 4.71 -8.58 10.62
CA PRO A 25 5.03 -8.37 12.04
C PRO A 25 6.49 -8.00 12.31
N HIS A 26 7.36 -8.10 11.31
CA HIS A 26 8.81 -7.96 11.40
C HIS A 26 9.33 -6.71 10.67
N ALA A 27 8.68 -6.28 9.59
CA ALA A 27 9.04 -5.08 8.84
C ALA A 27 8.19 -3.86 9.21
N ARG A 28 8.79 -2.67 9.07
CA ARG A 28 8.11 -1.39 9.31
C ARG A 28 7.50 -0.86 8.02
N THR A 29 6.41 -0.10 8.12
CA THR A 29 5.87 0.66 6.98
C THR A 29 6.89 1.71 6.51
N ALA A 30 7.01 1.89 5.19
CA ALA A 30 7.85 2.93 4.60
C ALA A 30 7.44 4.33 5.08
N LEU A 31 8.42 5.21 5.23
CA LEU A 31 8.18 6.62 5.54
C LEU A 31 8.70 7.51 4.40
N ALA A 32 7.93 8.54 4.08
CA ALA A 32 8.35 9.62 3.20
C ALA A 32 8.39 10.92 4.01
N PHE A 33 9.55 11.56 4.03
CA PHE A 33 9.71 12.92 4.54
C PHE A 33 9.65 13.88 3.37
N VAL A 34 8.81 14.90 3.50
CA VAL A 34 8.61 15.91 2.45
C VAL A 34 8.93 17.26 3.05
N THR A 35 9.84 18.00 2.42
CA THR A 35 10.11 19.39 2.74
C THR A 35 9.91 20.25 1.49
N LEU A 36 9.63 21.52 1.72
CA LEU A 36 9.68 22.53 0.65
C LEU A 36 11.06 23.17 0.66
N ARG A 37 11.62 23.36 -0.52
CA ARG A 37 12.82 24.18 -0.75
C ARG A 37 12.43 25.66 -0.79
N ASP A 38 13.44 26.54 -0.78
CA ASP A 38 13.24 27.99 -0.85
C ASP A 38 12.53 28.44 -2.14
N ASP A 39 12.63 27.66 -3.22
CA ASP A 39 11.93 27.85 -4.50
C ASP A 39 10.48 27.31 -4.51
N GLY A 40 10.03 26.70 -3.41
CA GLY A 40 8.71 26.09 -3.26
C GLY A 40 8.58 24.69 -3.85
N GLU A 41 9.66 24.14 -4.43
CA GLU A 41 9.66 22.76 -4.93
C GLU A 41 9.73 21.75 -3.78
N ARG A 42 9.10 20.59 -4.01
CA ARG A 42 9.05 19.50 -3.02
C ARG A 42 10.30 18.64 -3.12
N GLU A 43 10.99 18.48 -1.99
CA GLU A 43 12.06 17.51 -1.82
C GLU A 43 11.56 16.33 -0.99
N PHE A 44 11.87 15.12 -1.46
CA PHE A 44 11.39 13.87 -0.89
C PHE A 44 12.58 13.02 -0.40
N MET A 45 12.48 12.51 0.82
CA MET A 45 13.39 11.51 1.35
C MET A 45 12.60 10.28 1.79
N PHE A 46 12.96 9.11 1.28
CA PHE A 46 12.28 7.84 1.57
C PHE A 46 13.12 6.99 2.54
N TYR A 47 12.47 6.42 3.54
CA TYR A 47 13.06 5.45 4.45
C TYR A 47 12.37 4.09 4.27
N CYS A 48 13.06 3.18 3.58
CA CYS A 48 12.63 1.82 3.27
C CYS A 48 13.76 0.85 3.64
N ASN A 49 13.82 0.40 4.90
CA ASN A 49 14.94 -0.44 5.38
C ASN A 49 14.48 -1.78 5.98
N PRO A 50 14.48 -2.83 5.15
CA PRO A 50 13.46 -3.01 4.12
C PRO A 50 12.06 -2.76 4.71
N SER A 51 11.20 -2.06 3.99
CA SER A 51 9.84 -1.80 4.44
C SER A 51 8.90 -2.94 4.07
N ALA A 52 7.77 -3.06 4.79
CA ALA A 52 6.80 -4.14 4.61
C ALA A 52 6.29 -4.26 3.15
N ASP A 53 6.15 -3.14 2.44
CA ASP A 53 5.74 -3.12 1.03
C ASP A 53 6.77 -3.78 0.08
N MET A 54 8.04 -3.85 0.49
CA MET A 54 9.10 -4.49 -0.30
C MET A 54 9.19 -6.01 -0.07
N LEU A 55 8.45 -6.54 0.92
CA LEU A 55 8.58 -7.92 1.38
C LEU A 55 7.35 -8.78 1.06
N LEU A 56 6.46 -8.32 0.18
CA LEU A 56 5.31 -9.10 -0.24
C LEU A 56 5.76 -10.38 -0.96
N HIS A 57 5.31 -11.54 -0.47
CA HIS A 57 5.59 -12.84 -1.08
C HIS A 57 4.43 -13.35 -1.95
N GLU A 58 4.75 -14.23 -2.90
CA GLU A 58 3.78 -14.77 -3.86
C GLU A 58 2.63 -15.55 -3.17
N ASP A 59 2.91 -16.22 -2.05
CA ASP A 59 1.94 -16.97 -1.26
C ASP A 59 0.97 -16.08 -0.46
N GLU A 60 1.29 -14.79 -0.32
CA GLU A 60 0.41 -13.79 0.29
C GLU A 60 -0.56 -13.16 -0.73
N ILE A 61 -0.43 -13.48 -2.02
CA ILE A 61 -1.29 -12.95 -3.09
C ILE A 61 -2.56 -13.81 -3.23
N ASP A 62 -3.71 -13.27 -2.79
CA ASP A 62 -5.01 -13.91 -3.03
C ASP A 62 -5.48 -13.68 -4.49
N ALA A 63 -5.24 -14.68 -5.34
CA ALA A 63 -5.68 -14.68 -6.73
C ALA A 63 -7.20 -14.55 -6.91
N ASN A 64 -8.02 -14.93 -5.91
CA ASN A 64 -9.46 -14.76 -5.97
C ASN A 64 -9.85 -13.29 -5.79
N LEU A 65 -9.14 -12.52 -4.94
CA LEU A 65 -9.34 -11.08 -4.84
C LEU A 65 -9.06 -10.39 -6.17
N ILE A 66 -8.00 -10.79 -6.87
CA ILE A 66 -7.67 -10.26 -8.20
C ILE A 66 -8.81 -10.60 -9.17
N LYS A 67 -9.14 -11.89 -9.34
CA LYS A 67 -10.20 -12.35 -10.28
C LYS A 67 -11.54 -11.68 -10.04
N LYS A 68 -11.93 -11.47 -8.77
CA LYS A 68 -13.19 -10.82 -8.39
C LYS A 68 -13.27 -9.37 -8.88
N HIS A 69 -12.13 -8.67 -8.97
CA HIS A 69 -12.08 -7.25 -9.31
C HIS A 69 -11.44 -6.98 -10.69
N SER A 70 -10.89 -7.99 -11.37
CA SER A 70 -10.29 -7.86 -12.70
C SER A 70 -11.27 -7.58 -13.84
N GLY A 71 -12.58 -7.57 -13.58
CA GLY A 71 -13.59 -7.23 -14.59
C GLY A 71 -13.71 -8.26 -15.72
N LYS A 72 -14.93 -8.72 -15.96
CA LYS A 72 -15.30 -9.34 -17.23
C LYS A 72 -15.25 -8.24 -18.31
N GLY A 73 -14.10 -8.05 -18.97
CA GLY A 73 -13.93 -6.90 -19.87
C GLY A 73 -12.53 -6.70 -20.44
N ILE A 74 -11.94 -7.73 -21.04
CA ILE A 74 -11.01 -7.64 -22.18
C ILE A 74 -10.96 -9.03 -22.82
N ASN A 75 -11.94 -9.35 -23.68
CA ASN A 75 -11.99 -10.44 -24.68
C ASN A 75 -13.44 -10.88 -24.86
N GLU A 76 -14.23 -10.04 -25.54
CA GLU A 76 -15.39 -10.46 -26.36
C GLU A 76 -15.93 -9.22 -27.10
N LYS A 77 -15.17 -8.76 -28.10
CA LYS A 77 -15.60 -8.39 -29.46
C LYS A 77 -14.39 -7.92 -30.27
#